data_AF-A0A929ALY7-F1
#
_entry.id   AF-A0A929ALY7-F1
#
_cell.length_a   1.000
_cell.length_b   1.000
_cell.length_c   1.000
_cell.angle_alpha   90.00
_cell.angle_beta   90.00
_cell.angle_gamma   90.00
#
_symmetry.space_group_name_H-M   'P 1'
#
loop_
_entity.id
_entity.type
_entity.pdbx_description
1 polymer ?
#
loop_
_entity_poly.entity_id
_entity_poly.type
_entity_poly.pdbx_seq_one_letter_code
_entity_poly.pdbx_strand_id
1 'polypeptide(L)'
;MPEISRFFGIIITMYYNDHFPPHFHVRYNQQKALISINTLEIIAGELTSKANKIVTEWATLHQTELMENWELAQNNQPLNKIIPLE
;
A
#
# COMPACT_ATOMS: atom_id res chain seq x y z
N MET A 1 -4.96 -4.16 11.42
CA MET A 1 -4.71 -3.32 10.24
C MET A 1 -3.79 -2.16 10.66
N PRO A 2 -2.47 -2.36 10.58
CA PRO A 2 -1.51 -1.27 10.76
C PRO A 2 -1.48 -0.33 9.56
N GLU A 3 -1.49 0.97 9.84
CA GLU A 3 -1.14 2.01 8.88
C GLU A 3 0.38 2.08 8.75
N ILE A 4 0.89 2.03 7.52
CA ILE A 4 2.32 2.08 7.22
C ILE A 4 2.75 3.44 6.66
N SER A 5 1.86 4.20 6.01
CA SER A 5 2.13 5.56 5.55
C SER A 5 0.85 6.37 5.32
N ARG A 6 0.98 7.70 5.24
CA ARG A 6 -0.13 8.64 4.97
C ARG A 6 0.37 9.93 4.35
N PHE A 7 -0.22 10.34 3.24
CA PHE A 7 0.11 11.57 2.51
C PHE A 7 -1.09 12.05 1.69
N PHE A 8 -1.28 13.37 1.55
CA PHE A 8 -2.41 13.96 0.78
C PHE A 8 -3.81 13.40 1.10
N GLY A 9 -4.03 12.94 2.34
CA GLY A 9 -5.28 12.28 2.75
C GLY A 9 -5.42 10.81 2.30
N ILE A 10 -4.44 10.28 1.57
CA ILE A 10 -4.31 8.86 1.22
C ILE A 10 -3.71 8.12 2.42
N ILE A 11 -4.31 6.99 2.76
CA ILE A 11 -3.87 6.12 3.86
C ILE A 11 -3.40 4.80 3.26
N ILE A 12 -2.16 4.43 3.55
CA ILE A 12 -1.57 3.16 3.12
C ILE A 12 -1.49 2.21 4.31
N THR A 13 -2.00 1.00 4.11
CA THR A 13 -2.14 0.01 5.18
C THR A 13 -1.82 -1.39 4.65
N MET A 14 -1.36 -2.28 5.51
CA MET A 14 -1.04 -3.67 5.15
C MET A 14 -1.51 -4.61 6.26
N TYR A 15 -2.11 -5.76 5.92
CA TYR A 15 -2.75 -6.62 6.93
C TYR A 15 -1.94 -7.91 7.12
N TYR A 16 -1.85 -8.36 8.37
CA TYR A 16 -1.13 -9.57 8.75
C TYR A 16 -1.69 -10.86 8.13
N ASN A 17 -3.00 -10.88 7.88
CA ASN A 17 -3.73 -12.03 7.39
C ASN A 17 -4.02 -11.95 5.87
N ASP A 18 -3.35 -11.07 5.14
CA ASP A 18 -3.47 -11.00 3.68
C ASP A 18 -2.79 -12.20 3.00
N HIS A 19 -3.21 -12.48 1.76
CA HIS A 19 -2.75 -13.63 0.98
C HIS A 19 -2.15 -13.19 -0.35
N PHE A 20 -1.38 -14.07 -0.98
CA PHE A 20 -0.81 -13.84 -2.30
C PHE A 20 -1.88 -13.42 -3.33
N PRO A 21 -1.56 -12.53 -4.28
CA PRO A 21 -0.24 -11.90 -4.51
C PRO A 21 0.09 -10.80 -3.48
N PRO A 22 1.38 -10.41 -3.33
CA PRO A 22 1.77 -9.31 -2.44
C PRO A 22 1.07 -8.01 -2.81
N HIS A 23 0.40 -7.39 -1.84
CA HIS A 23 -0.38 -6.19 -2.06
C HIS A 23 -0.43 -5.29 -0.81
N PHE A 24 -0.81 -4.03 -1.02
CA PHE A 24 -1.16 -3.10 0.05
C PHE A 24 -2.53 -2.48 -0.20
N HIS A 25 -3.14 -1.95 0.86
CA HIS A 25 -4.46 -1.36 0.82
C HIS A 25 -4.35 0.17 0.85
N VAL A 26 -5.13 0.80 -0.02
CA VAL A 26 -5.26 2.24 -0.13
C VAL A 26 -6.64 2.66 0.31
N ARG A 27 -6.72 3.75 1.08
CA ARG A 27 -7.98 4.46 1.35
C ARG A 27 -7.82 5.93 1.06
N TYR A 28 -8.76 6.50 0.33
CA TYR A 28 -8.81 7.92 0.02
C TYR A 28 -10.26 8.39 -0.10
N ASN A 29 -10.71 9.27 0.79
CA ASN A 29 -12.13 9.63 0.91
C ASN A 29 -13.02 8.38 1.06
N GLN A 30 -13.94 8.15 0.11
CA GLN A 30 -14.81 6.98 0.06
C GLN A 30 -14.22 5.84 -0.79
N GLN A 31 -13.10 6.07 -1.47
CA GLN A 31 -12.44 5.12 -2.36
C GLN A 31 -11.53 4.18 -1.59
N LYS A 32 -11.45 2.93 -2.07
CA LYS A 32 -10.59 1.89 -1.55
C LYS A 32 -10.03 1.08 -2.70
N ALA A 33 -8.76 0.72 -2.63
CA ALA A 33 -8.14 -0.17 -3.60
C ALA A 33 -7.10 -1.08 -2.96
N LEU A 34 -6.90 -2.24 -3.56
CA LEU A 34 -5.77 -3.14 -3.32
C LEU A 34 -4.82 -2.98 -4.48
N ILE A 35 -3.55 -2.71 -4.19
CA ILE A 35 -2.51 -2.50 -5.22
C ILE A 35 -1.46 -3.59 -5.10
N SER A 36 -1.15 -4.22 -6.22
CA SER A 36 -0.06 -5.19 -6.36
C SER A 36 1.27 -4.52 -6.05
N ILE A 37 2.05 -5.08 -5.13
CA ILE A 37 3.41 -4.58 -4.88
C ILE A 37 4.29 -4.85 -6.10
N ASN A 38 4.08 -5.96 -6.82
CA ASN A 38 4.93 -6.36 -7.94
C ASN A 38 4.71 -5.50 -9.20
N THR A 39 3.44 -5.20 -9.52
CA THR A 39 3.07 -4.52 -10.78
C THR A 39 2.66 -3.07 -10.58
N LEU A 40 2.38 -2.66 -9.33
CA LEU A 40 1.82 -1.35 -8.98
C LEU A 40 0.45 -1.06 -9.61
N GLU A 41 -0.23 -2.12 -10.05
CA GLU A 41 -1.58 -2.07 -10.61
C GLU A 41 -2.64 -2.36 -9.53
N ILE A 42 -3.83 -1.79 -9.73
CA ILE A 42 -4.99 -2.09 -8.89
C ILE A 42 -5.44 -3.54 -9.17
N ILE A 43 -5.46 -4.36 -8.13
CA ILE A 43 -5.99 -5.74 -8.16
C ILE A 43 -7.51 -5.73 -7.88
N ALA A 44 -7.96 -4.86 -6.98
CA ALA A 44 -9.36 -4.75 -6.60
C ALA A 44 -9.71 -3.35 -6.09
N GLY A 45 -10.98 -2.98 -6.22
CA GLY A 45 -11.46 -1.64 -5.86
C GLY A 45 -11.13 -0.61 -6.94
N GLU A 46 -11.16 0.66 -6.55
CA GLU A 46 -10.99 1.77 -7.49
C GLU A 46 -10.39 3.00 -6.81
N LEU A 47 -9.64 3.75 -7.61
CA LEU A 47 -9.15 5.07 -7.28
C LEU A 47 -9.39 5.98 -8.49
N THR A 48 -9.63 7.27 -8.25
CA THR A 48 -9.56 8.27 -9.33
C THR A 48 -8.18 8.23 -10.00
N SER A 49 -8.10 8.56 -11.29
CA SER A 49 -6.82 8.55 -12.02
C SER A 49 -5.75 9.41 -11.35
N LYS A 50 -6.14 10.53 -10.71
CA LYS A 50 -5.23 11.38 -9.94
C LYS A 50 -4.69 10.66 -8.70
N ALA A 51 -5.56 10.06 -7.89
CA ALA A 51 -5.14 9.34 -6.68
C ALA A 51 -4.29 8.12 -7.04
N ASN A 52 -4.68 7.35 -8.07
CA ASN A 52 -3.90 6.22 -8.54
C ASN A 52 -2.48 6.64 -8.94
N LYS A 53 -2.34 7.72 -9.72
CA LYS A 53 -1.02 8.22 -10.14
C LYS A 53 -0.12 8.56 -8.95
N ILE A 54 -0.65 9.27 -7.95
CA ILE A 54 0.10 9.66 -6.73
C ILE A 54 0.53 8.40 -5.95
N VAL A 55 -0.36 7.42 -5.81
CA VAL A 55 -0.03 6.17 -5.10
C VAL A 55 0.99 5.35 -5.86
N THR A 56 0.87 5.23 -7.18
CA THR A 56 1.84 4.52 -8.02
C THR A 56 3.22 5.18 -7.95
N GLU A 57 3.28 6.52 -7.94
CA GLU A 57 4.53 7.28 -7.78
C GLU A 57 5.19 6.97 -6.43
N TRP A 58 4.45 7.09 -5.32
CA TRP A 58 4.93 6.72 -4.00
C TRP A 58 5.37 5.24 -3.93
N ALA A 59 4.56 4.33 -4.44
CA ALA A 59 4.85 2.90 -4.40
C ALA A 59 6.06 2.52 -5.26
N THR A 60 6.35 3.27 -6.34
CA THR A 60 7.57 3.10 -7.14
C THR A 60 8.82 3.41 -6.32
N LEU A 61 8.79 4.48 -5.51
CA LEU A 61 9.93 4.88 -4.67
C LEU A 61 10.17 3.92 -3.51
N HIS A 62 9.11 3.28 -3.02
CA HIS A 62 9.12 2.49 -1.78
C HIS A 62 8.82 0.99 -2.02
N GLN A 63 9.00 0.50 -3.24
CA GLN A 63 8.64 -0.88 -3.60
C GLN A 63 9.38 -1.93 -2.76
N THR A 64 10.65 -1.69 -2.45
CA THR A 64 11.46 -2.56 -1.58
C THR A 64 10.91 -2.59 -0.15
N GLU A 65 10.66 -1.43 0.46
CA GLU A 65 10.11 -1.34 1.82
C GLU A 65 8.71 -1.95 1.93
N LEU A 66 7.90 -1.84 0.85
CA LEU A 66 6.61 -2.51 0.75
C LEU A 66 6.78 -4.04 0.74
N MET A 67 7.75 -4.57 0.00
CA MET A 67 8.02 -6.01 -0.02
C MET A 67 8.55 -6.51 1.32
N GLU A 68 9.44 -5.78 1.98
CA GLU A 68 9.91 -6.09 3.32
C GLU A 68 8.75 -6.12 4.32
N ASN A 69 7.86 -5.12 4.30
CA ASN A 69 6.66 -5.12 5.12
C ASN A 69 5.73 -6.30 4.80
N TRP A 70 5.63 -6.73 3.54
CA TRP A 70 4.86 -7.91 3.16
C TRP A 70 5.44 -9.18 3.82
N GLU A 71 6.76 -9.34 3.80
CA GLU A 71 7.42 -10.45 4.46
C GLU A 71 7.24 -10.43 5.98
N LEU A 72 7.36 -9.26 6.61
CA LEU A 72 7.09 -9.07 8.04
C LEU A 72 5.62 -9.44 8.36
N ALA A 73 4.68 -9.02 7.52
CA ALA A 73 3.26 -9.33 7.68
C ALA A 73 3.00 -10.84 7.64
N GLN A 74 3.56 -11.55 6.64
CA GLN A 74 3.42 -13.00 6.52
C GLN A 74 4.02 -13.77 7.71
N ASN A 75 5.02 -13.19 8.38
CA ASN A 75 5.64 -13.76 9.58
C ASN A 75 5.03 -13.24 10.90
N ASN A 76 3.91 -12.50 10.86
CA ASN A 76 3.28 -11.87 12.02
C ASN A 76 4.23 -10.97 12.85
N GLN A 77 5.16 -10.28 12.18
CA GLN A 77 6.13 -9.39 12.81
C GLN A 77 5.69 -7.92 12.75
N PRO A 78 6.13 -7.04 13.67
CA PRO A 78 5.78 -5.62 13.62
C PRO A 78 6.14 -4.99 12.26
N LEU A 79 5.19 -4.25 11.65
CA LEU A 79 5.45 -3.55 10.39
C LEU A 79 6.17 -2.23 10.62
N ASN A 80 6.98 -1.84 9.64
CA ASN A 80 7.69 -0.58 9.63
C ASN A 80 6.86 0.54 9.00
N LYS A 81 7.07 1.77 9.48
CA LYS A 81 6.56 2.98 8.82
C LYS A 81 7.40 3.26 7.58
N ILE A 82 6.73 3.67 6.50
CA ILE A 82 7.35 4.08 5.24
C ILE A 82 7.14 5.59 5.09
N ILE A 83 8.20 6.28 4.66
CA ILE A 83 8.20 7.73 4.50
C ILE A 83 7.07 8.16 3.53
N PRO A 84 6.29 9.21 3.84
CA PRO A 84 5.24 9.71 2.97
C PRO A 84 5.80 10.41 1.72
N LEU A 85 4.98 10.49 0.66
CA LEU A 85 5.28 11.33 -0.49
C LEU A 85 5.20 12.82 -0.10
N GLU A 86 6.17 13.62 -0.54
CA GLU A 86 6.25 15.07 -0.31
C GLU A 86 5.38 15.90 -1.26
#